data_AF-A0A9W8UIX0-F1
#
_entry.id   AF-A0A9W8UIX0-F1
#
_cell.length_a   1.000
_cell.length_b   1.000
_cell.length_c   1.000
_cell.angle_alpha   90.00
_cell.angle_beta   90.00
_cell.angle_gamma   90.00
#
_symmetry.space_group_name_H-M   'P 1'
#
loop_
_entity.id
_entity.type
_entity.pdbx_description
1 polymer ?
#
loop_
_entity_poly.entity_id
_entity_poly.type
_entity_poly.pdbx_seq_one_letter_code
_entity_poly.pdbx_strand_id
1 'polypeptide(L)'
;MIQLRHALPTPFYLALDTLLTLLPLLPDPFAPSWPLVPNHTDLCENNIHVDVATGKIAGICDWRRAAISPFGMALGWVEIVLGTLTTNGDEGFWCFYPAHEEPRARFWTRFCTYRGGLEEKAKRRVETARLVGRFLTAGFQGGKPAAAGSEELGFLTAVLRHGASSLTPSKAP
;
A
#
# COMPACT_ATOMS: atom_id res chain seq x y z
N MET A 1 -2.80 11.27 8.57
CA MET A 1 -2.77 10.15 9.54
C MET A 1 -3.51 10.47 10.84
N ILE A 2 -3.20 11.54 11.58
CA ILE A 2 -3.92 11.91 12.82
C ILE A 2 -5.42 12.10 12.59
N GLN A 3 -5.81 12.79 11.52
CA GLN A 3 -7.22 12.95 11.16
C GLN A 3 -7.93 11.59 10.95
N LEU A 4 -7.26 10.63 10.31
CA LEU A 4 -7.79 9.27 10.14
C LEU A 4 -7.93 8.55 11.47
N ARG A 5 -6.97 8.75 12.39
CA ARG A 5 -6.97 8.13 13.72
C ARG A 5 -8.14 8.57 14.60
N HIS A 6 -8.70 9.75 14.36
CA HIS A 6 -9.88 10.24 15.07
C HIS A 6 -11.21 9.91 14.38
N ALA A 7 -11.19 9.62 13.08
CA ALA A 7 -12.41 9.51 12.28
C ALA A 7 -12.73 8.10 11.79
N LEU A 8 -11.71 7.25 11.62
CA LEU A 8 -11.91 5.88 11.13
C LEU A 8 -12.42 4.95 12.25
N PRO A 9 -13.13 3.86 11.90
CA PRO A 9 -13.57 2.87 12.87
C PRO A 9 -12.44 2.23 13.70
N THR A 10 -12.77 1.77 14.90
CA THR A 10 -11.82 1.17 15.87
C THR A 10 -10.91 0.07 15.32
N PRO A 11 -11.35 -0.82 14.40
CA PRO A 11 -10.46 -1.84 13.81
C PRO A 11 -9.19 -1.29 13.16
N PHE A 12 -9.18 -0.01 12.73
CA PHE A 12 -8.01 0.62 12.12
C PHE A 12 -7.06 1.27 13.13
N TYR A 13 -7.44 1.42 14.40
CA TYR A 13 -6.66 2.17 15.40
C TYR A 13 -5.30 1.55 15.64
N LEU A 14 -5.22 0.22 15.79
CA LEU A 14 -3.94 -0.46 16.00
C LEU A 14 -2.98 -0.20 14.83
N ALA A 15 -3.46 -0.39 13.59
CA ALA A 15 -2.64 -0.15 12.41
C ALA A 15 -2.21 1.31 12.29
N LEU A 16 -3.10 2.26 12.57
CA LEU A 16 -2.79 3.69 12.55
C LEU A 16 -1.79 4.08 13.65
N ASP A 17 -1.94 3.56 14.86
CA ASP A 17 -1.01 3.80 15.97
C ASP A 17 0.37 3.23 15.64
N THR A 18 0.43 2.00 15.12
CA THR A 18 1.68 1.42 14.62
C THR A 18 2.29 2.30 13.53
N LEU A 19 1.54 2.70 12.51
CA LEU A 19 2.08 3.56 11.46
C LEU A 19 2.55 4.92 11.98
N LEU A 20 1.84 5.53 12.93
CA LEU A 20 2.26 6.79 13.56
C LEU A 20 3.61 6.63 14.27
N THR A 21 3.88 5.49 14.91
CA THR A 21 5.19 5.20 15.51
C THR A 21 6.27 4.87 14.48
N LEU A 22 5.91 4.35 13.30
CA LEU A 22 6.84 4.03 12.21
C LEU A 22 7.09 5.22 11.27
N LEU A 23 6.24 6.25 11.26
CA LEU A 23 6.43 7.45 10.43
C LEU A 23 7.83 8.06 10.51
N PRO A 24 8.49 8.15 11.69
CA PRO A 24 9.87 8.63 11.79
C PRO A 24 10.91 7.75 11.06
N LEU A 25 10.56 6.52 10.67
CA LEU A 25 11.41 5.69 9.80
C LEU A 25 11.43 6.19 8.37
N LEU A 26 10.34 6.84 7.92
CA LEU A 26 10.32 7.56 6.66
C LEU A 26 11.21 8.79 6.84
N PRO A 27 12.24 8.93 6.00
CA PRO A 27 13.17 10.02 6.13
C PRO A 27 12.48 11.36 5.96
N ASP A 28 13.08 12.35 6.61
CA ASP A 28 12.85 13.75 6.30
C ASP A 28 12.93 13.96 4.76
N PRO A 29 12.05 14.79 4.17
CA PRO A 29 12.04 15.08 2.74
C PRO A 29 13.41 15.46 2.15
N PHE A 30 14.33 15.95 2.96
CA PHE A 30 15.68 16.38 2.56
C PHE A 30 16.78 15.39 2.96
N ALA A 31 16.46 14.25 3.57
CA ALA A 31 17.48 13.28 3.95
C ALA A 31 17.93 12.45 2.74
N PRO A 32 19.24 12.41 2.43
CA PRO A 32 19.77 11.73 1.24
C PRO A 32 19.64 10.19 1.29
N SER A 33 19.31 9.62 2.46
CA SER A 33 19.26 8.17 2.68
C SER A 33 18.05 7.46 2.07
N TRP A 34 17.09 8.19 1.48
CA TRP A 34 15.95 7.63 0.74
C TRP A 34 15.37 8.68 -0.20
N PRO A 35 15.10 8.35 -1.46
CA PRO A 35 14.70 9.35 -2.43
C PRO A 35 13.23 9.75 -2.25
N LEU A 36 12.97 11.05 -2.44
CA LEU A 36 11.67 11.53 -2.86
C LEU A 36 11.51 11.28 -4.35
N VAL A 37 10.37 10.73 -4.74
CA VAL A 37 10.07 10.41 -6.15
C VAL A 37 8.64 10.82 -6.49
N PRO A 38 8.33 11.04 -7.77
CA PRO A 38 6.95 11.07 -8.23
C PRO A 38 6.29 9.72 -7.94
N ASN A 39 5.34 9.70 -7.00
CA ASN A 39 4.49 8.55 -6.74
C ASN A 39 3.15 8.77 -7.46
N HIS A 40 2.67 7.73 -8.14
CA HIS A 40 1.33 7.71 -8.70
C HIS A 40 0.32 7.51 -7.55
N THR A 41 -0.52 8.51 -7.30
CA THR A 41 -1.43 8.52 -6.13
C THR A 41 -2.75 7.79 -6.36
N ASP A 42 -3.00 7.36 -7.60
CA ASP A 42 -4.20 6.63 -8.01
C ASP A 42 -3.86 5.40 -8.86
N LEU A 43 -2.82 4.65 -8.45
CA LEU A 43 -2.31 3.54 -9.25
C LEU A 43 -3.17 2.29 -9.05
N CYS A 44 -4.12 2.09 -9.95
CA CYS A 44 -5.03 0.95 -10.03
C CYS A 44 -4.98 0.31 -11.43
N GLU A 45 -5.72 -0.79 -11.61
CA GLU A 45 -5.69 -1.65 -12.79
C GLU A 45 -5.99 -0.92 -14.10
N ASN A 46 -6.88 0.08 -14.10
CA ASN A 46 -7.21 0.88 -15.28
C ASN A 46 -6.07 1.82 -15.72
N ASN A 47 -5.07 2.05 -14.86
CA ASN A 47 -3.92 2.92 -15.11
C ASN A 47 -2.66 2.13 -15.50
N ILE A 48 -2.72 0.79 -15.54
CA ILE A 48 -1.61 -0.08 -15.89
C ILE A 48 -1.91 -0.78 -17.21
N HIS A 49 -1.19 -0.41 -18.26
CA HIS A 49 -1.33 -1.04 -19.56
C HIS A 49 -0.42 -2.26 -19.65
N VAL A 50 -0.96 -3.36 -20.17
CA VAL A 50 -0.22 -4.62 -20.38
C VAL A 50 -0.22 -4.99 -21.85
N ASP A 51 0.91 -5.51 -22.32
CA ASP A 51 0.99 -6.16 -23.62
C ASP A 51 0.28 -7.51 -23.54
N VAL A 52 -0.77 -7.69 -24.36
CA VAL A 52 -1.62 -8.89 -24.30
C VAL A 52 -0.91 -10.18 -24.73
N ALA A 53 0.15 -10.09 -25.54
CA ALA A 53 0.89 -11.25 -26.01
C ALA A 53 1.90 -11.76 -24.98
N THR A 54 2.44 -10.86 -24.15
CA THR A 54 3.56 -11.16 -23.24
C THR A 54 3.22 -11.01 -21.76
N GLY A 55 2.11 -10.35 -21.42
CA GLY A 55 1.72 -10.02 -20.06
C GLY A 55 2.63 -8.98 -19.39
N LYS A 56 3.53 -8.34 -20.14
CA LYS A 56 4.45 -7.33 -19.59
C LYS A 56 3.73 -6.00 -19.44
N ILE A 57 4.10 -5.23 -18.41
CA ILE A 57 3.68 -3.84 -18.27
C ILE A 57 4.24 -3.06 -19.46
N ALA A 58 3.35 -2.51 -20.28
CA ALA A 58 3.68 -1.68 -21.43
C ALA A 58 3.77 -0.19 -21.04
N GLY A 59 3.05 0.24 -20.02
CA GLY A 59 3.09 1.61 -19.54
C GLY A 59 2.17 1.87 -18.34
N ILE A 60 2.37 3.02 -17.71
CA ILE A 60 1.51 3.57 -16.66
C ILE A 60 1.03 4.94 -17.13
N CYS A 61 -0.28 5.18 -17.14
CA CYS A 61 -0.90 6.44 -17.56
C CYS A 61 -1.48 7.24 -16.37
N ASP A 62 -2.24 8.29 -16.66
CA ASP A 62 -2.94 9.18 -15.69
C ASP A 62 -2.10 9.77 -14.54
N TRP A 63 -0.93 10.29 -14.88
CA TRP A 63 -0.03 10.97 -13.93
C TRP A 63 -0.53 12.31 -13.40
N ARG A 64 -1.76 12.74 -13.72
CA ARG A 64 -2.27 14.09 -13.40
C ARG A 64 -2.23 14.39 -11.90
N ARG A 65 -2.39 13.37 -11.05
CA ARG A 65 -2.41 13.48 -9.59
C ARG A 65 -1.12 13.02 -8.92
N ALA A 66 -0.04 12.81 -9.68
CA ALA A 66 1.22 12.37 -9.12
C ALA A 66 1.74 13.35 -8.05
N ALA A 67 2.32 12.81 -6.99
CA ALA A 67 2.82 13.59 -5.88
C ALA A 67 4.25 13.20 -5.53
N ILE A 68 5.11 14.20 -5.31
CA ILE A 68 6.46 13.99 -4.79
C ILE A 68 6.34 13.54 -3.33
N SER A 69 6.80 12.33 -3.03
CA SER A 69 6.74 11.74 -1.69
C SER A 69 7.79 10.63 -1.56
N PRO A 70 8.03 10.07 -0.36
CA PRO A 70 9.02 9.00 -0.19
C PRO A 70 8.81 7.85 -1.17
N PHE A 71 9.88 7.30 -1.72
CA PHE A 71 9.79 6.10 -2.54
C PHE A 71 9.11 4.95 -1.78
N GLY A 72 8.18 4.28 -2.45
CA GLY A 72 7.41 3.17 -1.90
C GLY A 72 5.94 3.49 -1.62
N MET A 73 5.56 4.77 -1.56
CA MET A 73 4.19 5.20 -1.27
C MET A 73 3.16 4.69 -2.30
N ALA A 74 3.55 4.56 -3.57
CA ALA A 74 2.68 4.00 -4.61
C ALA A 74 2.57 2.47 -4.59
N LEU A 75 3.46 1.73 -3.89
CA LEU A 75 3.56 0.26 -3.97
C LEU A 75 2.32 -0.50 -3.47
N GLY A 76 1.35 0.20 -2.87
CA GLY A 76 0.05 -0.37 -2.51
C GLY A 76 -0.73 -0.92 -3.71
N TRP A 77 -0.38 -0.53 -4.95
CA TRP A 77 -1.00 -1.06 -6.18
C TRP A 77 -0.84 -2.58 -6.33
N VAL A 78 0.19 -3.17 -5.72
CA VAL A 78 0.41 -4.62 -5.74
C VAL A 78 -0.79 -5.35 -5.14
N GLU A 79 -1.42 -4.80 -4.09
CA GLU A 79 -2.59 -5.43 -3.49
C GLU A 79 -3.83 -5.31 -4.37
N ILE A 80 -3.91 -4.25 -5.20
CA ILE A 80 -5.01 -4.04 -6.15
C ILE A 80 -4.99 -5.12 -7.23
N VAL A 81 -3.83 -5.38 -7.84
CA VAL A 81 -3.73 -6.37 -8.94
C VAL A 81 -3.85 -7.82 -8.46
N LEU A 82 -3.80 -8.05 -7.14
CA LEU A 82 -3.91 -9.37 -6.53
C LEU A 82 -5.35 -9.73 -6.10
N GLY A 83 -6.30 -8.82 -6.28
CA GLY A 83 -7.69 -9.04 -5.91
C GLY A 83 -8.67 -8.34 -6.83
N THR A 84 -9.91 -8.29 -6.39
CA THR A 84 -11.02 -7.68 -7.12
C THR A 84 -12.09 -7.17 -6.17
N LEU A 85 -12.87 -6.21 -6.63
CA LEU A 85 -14.04 -5.71 -5.91
C LEU A 85 -15.14 -6.77 -5.91
N THR A 86 -15.81 -6.92 -4.77
CA THR A 86 -16.93 -7.84 -4.58
C THR A 86 -18.20 -7.06 -4.20
N THR A 87 -19.34 -7.47 -4.76
CA THR A 87 -20.64 -6.84 -4.48
C THR A 87 -21.36 -7.45 -3.27
N ASN A 88 -20.81 -8.50 -2.65
CA ASN A 88 -21.41 -9.20 -1.52
C ASN A 88 -20.99 -8.57 -0.18
N GLY A 89 -21.86 -7.72 0.36
CA GLY A 89 -21.59 -6.92 1.57
C GLY A 89 -21.23 -7.71 2.84
N ASP A 90 -21.55 -9.01 2.90
CA ASP A 90 -21.26 -9.85 4.08
C ASP A 90 -19.80 -10.33 4.15
N GLU A 91 -19.11 -10.49 3.01
CA GLU A 91 -17.70 -10.91 2.94
C GLU A 91 -16.73 -9.72 2.83
N GLY A 92 -17.28 -8.52 2.62
CA GLY A 92 -16.54 -7.27 2.40
C GLY A 92 -16.49 -6.87 0.92
N PHE A 93 -16.01 -5.65 0.65
CA PHE A 93 -15.95 -5.07 -0.70
C PHE A 93 -14.75 -5.55 -1.53
N TRP A 94 -13.82 -6.31 -0.95
CA TRP A 94 -12.61 -6.75 -1.62
C TRP A 94 -12.26 -8.19 -1.30
N CYS A 95 -11.95 -8.96 -2.33
CA CYS A 95 -11.49 -10.34 -2.22
C CYS A 95 -10.19 -10.53 -2.99
N PHE A 96 -9.20 -11.18 -2.38
CA PHE A 96 -7.98 -11.58 -3.07
C PHE A 96 -8.23 -12.84 -3.90
N TYR A 97 -7.57 -12.94 -5.07
CA TYR A 97 -7.68 -14.13 -5.90
C TYR A 97 -7.14 -15.38 -5.18
N PRO A 98 -7.62 -16.58 -5.53
CA PRO A 98 -6.98 -17.83 -5.11
C PRO A 98 -5.48 -17.81 -5.45
N ALA A 99 -4.65 -18.30 -4.53
CA ALA A 99 -3.19 -18.34 -4.66
C ALA A 99 -2.48 -16.98 -4.79
N HIS A 100 -3.13 -15.85 -4.49
CA HIS A 100 -2.53 -14.50 -4.56
C HIS A 100 -1.24 -14.30 -3.72
N GLU A 101 -0.99 -15.17 -2.74
CA GLU A 101 0.24 -15.18 -1.94
C GLU A 101 1.49 -15.48 -2.77
N GLU A 102 1.41 -16.39 -3.75
CA GLU A 102 2.54 -16.73 -4.62
C GLU A 102 3.01 -15.53 -5.48
N PRO A 103 2.15 -14.88 -6.28
CA PRO A 103 2.55 -13.70 -7.06
C PRO A 103 2.95 -12.54 -6.14
N ARG A 104 2.35 -12.38 -4.94
CA ARG A 104 2.82 -11.40 -3.95
C ARG A 104 4.26 -11.67 -3.53
N ALA A 105 4.57 -12.90 -3.15
CA ALA A 105 5.92 -13.30 -2.75
C ALA A 105 6.92 -13.10 -3.91
N ARG A 106 6.56 -13.54 -5.13
CA ARG A 106 7.38 -13.35 -6.33
C ARG A 106 7.65 -11.87 -6.63
N PHE A 107 6.65 -11.01 -6.46
CA PHE A 107 6.83 -9.56 -6.61
C PHE A 107 7.90 -9.05 -5.64
N TRP A 108 7.75 -9.33 -4.34
CA TRP A 108 8.67 -8.83 -3.32
C TRP A 108 10.08 -9.40 -3.46
N THR A 109 10.22 -10.68 -3.83
CA THR A 109 11.51 -11.29 -4.15
C THR A 109 12.17 -10.54 -5.30
N ARG A 110 11.49 -10.36 -6.44
CA ARG A 110 12.06 -9.65 -7.60
C ARG A 110 12.38 -8.20 -7.27
N PHE A 111 11.50 -7.50 -6.55
CA PHE A 111 11.72 -6.13 -6.13
C PHE A 111 13.00 -5.98 -5.30
N CYS A 112 13.21 -6.85 -4.32
CA CYS A 112 14.44 -6.86 -3.52
C CYS A 112 15.68 -7.18 -4.38
N THR A 113 15.58 -8.16 -5.28
CA THR A 113 16.67 -8.51 -6.20
C THR A 113 17.07 -7.34 -7.10
N TYR A 114 16.10 -6.65 -7.73
CA TYR A 114 16.38 -5.50 -8.60
C TYR A 114 16.99 -4.30 -7.86
N ARG A 115 16.75 -4.19 -6.56
CA ARG A 115 17.40 -3.18 -5.70
C ARG A 115 18.83 -3.55 -5.30
N GLY A 116 19.36 -4.69 -5.75
CA GLY A 116 20.68 -5.20 -5.35
C GLY A 116 20.67 -5.91 -4.00
N GLY A 117 19.49 -6.36 -3.55
CA GLY A 117 19.25 -6.74 -2.16
C GLY A 117 18.83 -5.53 -1.32
N LEU A 118 17.97 -5.76 -0.34
CA LEU A 118 17.58 -4.73 0.62
C LEU A 118 17.93 -5.21 2.02
N GLU A 119 18.62 -4.37 2.78
CA GLU A 119 18.78 -4.58 4.21
C GLU A 119 17.42 -4.53 4.91
N GLU A 120 17.31 -5.18 6.08
CA GLU A 120 16.06 -5.23 6.85
C GLU A 120 15.50 -3.84 7.20
N LYS A 121 16.38 -2.86 7.45
CA LYS A 121 15.95 -1.47 7.68
C LYS A 121 15.30 -0.86 6.43
N ALA A 122 15.85 -1.13 5.24
CA ALA A 122 15.29 -0.66 3.98
C ALA A 122 13.97 -1.36 3.66
N LYS A 123 13.87 -2.68 3.91
CA LYS A 123 12.60 -3.42 3.79
C LYS A 123 11.51 -2.83 4.67
N ARG A 124 11.80 -2.56 5.95
CA ARG A 124 10.86 -1.89 6.87
C ARG A 124 10.43 -0.51 6.39
N ARG A 125 11.34 0.27 5.79
CA ARG A 125 11.01 1.58 5.20
C ARG A 125 10.08 1.45 4.00
N VAL A 126 10.36 0.54 3.08
CA VAL A 126 9.49 0.25 1.93
C VAL A 126 8.09 -0.12 2.41
N GLU A 127 8.02 -1.01 3.39
CA GLU A 127 6.75 -1.47 3.93
C GLU A 127 5.98 -0.35 4.64
N THR A 128 6.67 0.45 5.45
CA THR A 128 6.07 1.63 6.10
C THR A 128 5.53 2.59 5.04
N ALA A 129 6.33 2.92 4.00
CA ALA A 129 5.91 3.81 2.94
C ALA A 129 4.68 3.26 2.19
N ARG A 130 4.69 1.97 1.86
CA ARG A 130 3.58 1.28 1.21
C ARG A 130 2.29 1.41 2.00
N LEU A 131 2.33 1.13 3.30
CA LEU A 131 1.15 1.20 4.17
C LEU A 131 0.70 2.65 4.39
N VAL A 132 1.61 3.59 4.61
CA VAL A 132 1.25 5.02 4.72
C VAL A 132 0.58 5.50 3.44
N GLY A 133 1.17 5.21 2.27
CA GLY A 133 0.55 5.53 0.97
C GLY A 133 -0.82 4.91 0.82
N ARG A 134 -1.02 3.67 1.31
CA ARG A 134 -2.31 3.00 1.24
C ARG A 134 -3.38 3.65 2.12
N PHE A 135 -3.03 4.04 3.34
CA PHE A 135 -3.93 4.79 4.22
C PHE A 135 -4.24 6.19 3.68
N LEU A 136 -3.30 6.84 3.00
CA LEU A 136 -3.58 8.15 2.37
C LEU A 136 -4.52 8.03 1.18
N THR A 137 -4.46 6.93 0.43
CA THR A 137 -5.25 6.73 -0.80
C THR A 137 -6.62 6.10 -0.55
N ALA A 138 -6.76 5.21 0.46
CA ALA A 138 -8.04 4.58 0.81
C ALA A 138 -8.64 5.04 2.15
N GLY A 139 -7.90 5.78 2.97
CA GLY A 139 -8.45 6.34 4.21
C GLY A 139 -9.26 7.61 3.99
N PHE A 140 -9.19 8.19 2.79
CA PHE A 140 -9.90 9.42 2.44
C PHE A 140 -10.78 9.22 1.20
N GLN A 141 -11.93 9.86 1.20
CA GLN A 141 -12.84 9.98 0.06
C GLN A 141 -13.21 11.46 -0.11
N GLY A 142 -12.92 12.03 -1.28
CA GLY A 142 -13.15 13.47 -1.53
C GLY A 142 -12.45 14.41 -0.53
N GLY A 143 -11.30 14.00 0.01
CA GLY A 143 -10.54 14.77 1.01
C GLY A 143 -11.07 14.69 2.44
N LYS A 144 -12.13 13.92 2.68
CA LYS A 144 -12.66 13.62 4.02
C LYS A 144 -12.33 12.18 4.40
N PRO A 145 -12.23 11.83 5.69
CA PRO A 145 -12.07 10.44 6.10
C PRO A 145 -13.17 9.57 5.48
N ALA A 146 -12.79 8.42 4.95
CA ALA A 146 -13.73 7.50 4.30
C ALA A 146 -14.80 7.03 5.30
N ALA A 147 -16.05 6.92 4.82
CA ALA A 147 -17.17 6.53 5.67
C ALA A 147 -17.06 5.06 6.09
N ALA A 148 -17.59 4.72 7.26
CA ALA A 148 -17.73 3.33 7.67
C ALA A 148 -18.55 2.55 6.64
N GLY A 149 -18.08 1.36 6.27
CA GLY A 149 -18.72 0.54 5.23
C GLY A 149 -18.52 1.03 3.80
N SER A 150 -17.59 1.95 3.55
CA SER A 150 -17.18 2.30 2.18
C SER A 150 -16.29 1.23 1.55
N GLU A 151 -16.26 1.20 0.21
CA GLU A 151 -15.38 0.30 -0.56
C GLU A 151 -13.91 0.51 -0.20
N GLU A 152 -13.49 1.76 -0.01
CA GLU A 152 -12.11 2.11 0.32
C GLU A 152 -11.67 1.52 1.67
N LEU A 153 -12.56 1.54 2.68
CA LEU A 153 -12.29 0.90 3.97
C LEU A 153 -12.42 -0.62 3.91
N GLY A 154 -13.29 -1.15 3.06
CA GLY A 154 -13.37 -2.59 2.78
C GLY A 154 -12.03 -3.13 2.24
N PHE A 155 -11.46 -2.42 1.27
CA PHE A 155 -10.14 -2.73 0.73
C PHE A 155 -9.03 -2.63 1.79
N LEU A 156 -8.97 -1.56 2.57
CA LEU A 156 -7.99 -1.44 3.67
C LEU A 156 -8.12 -2.58 4.68
N THR A 157 -9.34 -2.99 5.00
CA THR A 157 -9.59 -4.13 5.90
C THR A 157 -8.99 -5.41 5.33
N ALA A 158 -9.20 -5.70 4.04
CA ALA A 158 -8.62 -6.88 3.40
C ALA A 158 -7.08 -6.84 3.40
N VAL A 159 -6.49 -5.69 3.06
CA VAL A 159 -5.02 -5.50 3.08
C VAL A 159 -4.45 -5.72 4.48
N LEU A 160 -5.09 -5.20 5.53
CA LEU A 160 -4.62 -5.40 6.90
C LEU A 160 -4.74 -6.85 7.36
N ARG A 161 -5.79 -7.58 6.96
CA ARG A 161 -5.97 -9.00 7.31
C ARG A 161 -4.91 -9.89 6.66
N HIS A 162 -4.59 -9.68 5.39
CA HIS A 162 -3.63 -10.51 4.64
C HIS A 162 -2.19 -9.98 4.67
N GLY A 163 -2.00 -8.72 5.05
CA GLY A 163 -0.69 -8.07 5.16
C GLY A 163 -0.11 -8.02 6.58
N ALA A 164 -0.84 -8.48 7.61
CA ALA A 164 -0.46 -8.33 9.03
C ALA A 164 0.90 -8.95 9.42
N SER A 165 1.47 -9.84 8.61
CA SER A 165 2.78 -10.45 8.89
C SER A 165 3.95 -9.45 8.91
N SER A 166 3.76 -8.22 8.40
CA SER A 166 4.81 -7.22 8.27
C SER A 166 4.79 -6.11 9.35
N LEU A 167 3.75 -6.05 10.17
CA LEU A 167 3.55 -5.00 11.18
C LEU A 167 4.01 -5.40 12.59
N THR A 168 4.32 -6.68 12.82
CA THR A 168 4.88 -7.11 14.10
C THR A 168 6.38 -6.78 14.15
N PRO A 169 6.86 -5.97 15.10
CA PRO A 169 8.29 -5.86 15.31
C PRO A 169 8.84 -7.24 15.63
N SER A 170 9.91 -7.65 14.93
CA SER A 170 10.71 -8.80 15.35
C SER A 170 11.05 -8.59 16.81
N LYS A 171 10.68 -9.55 17.68
CA LYS A 171 11.29 -9.62 19.01
C LYS A 171 12.79 -9.64 18.78
N ALA A 172 13.49 -8.62 19.26
CA ALA A 172 14.94 -8.68 19.32
C ALA A 172 15.32 -9.84 20.26
N PRO A 173 16.38 -10.61 19.96
CA PRO A 173 16.93 -11.57 20.91
C PRO A 173 17.42 -10.87 22.18
#